data_AF-A0A1J4S9C8-F1
#
_entry.id   AF-A0A1J4S9C8-F1
#
_cell.length_a   1.000
_cell.length_b   1.000
_cell.length_c   1.000
_cell.angle_alpha   90.00
_cell.angle_beta   90.00
_cell.angle_gamma   90.00
#
_symmetry.space_group_name_H-M   'P 1'
#
loop_
_entity.id
_entity.type
_entity.pdbx_description
1 polymer ?
#
loop_
_entity_poly.entity_id
_entity_poly.type
_entity_poly.pdbx_seq_one_letter_code
_entity_poly.pdbx_strand_id
1 'polypeptide(L)'
;MKKQTWRIYLGKIPYKEKGNFWVSFESDPGLKTTKANIYGRCLPCIQNLYTQLKEERNEIALGTAYNCWKVTAVLHSIEECLSLLNEFEKRVPTGHVHGKLGSSRKDSKTRVVVFHTESESERDRVREALEICLPAVTDSAGEVTISRACAVLYDDILGNWRHWHPQTPIKHPENVVSVLERIKKTLYMSEM
;
A
#
# COMPACT_ATOMS: atom_id res chain seq x y z
N MET A 1 21.56 13.36 -27.11
CA MET A 1 20.52 13.49 -26.06
C MET A 1 20.51 12.21 -25.23
N LYS A 2 20.87 12.27 -23.94
CA LYS A 2 20.77 11.09 -23.07
C LYS A 2 19.28 10.76 -22.91
N LYS A 3 18.83 9.60 -23.42
CA LYS A 3 17.50 9.06 -23.07
C LYS A 3 17.45 9.03 -21.54
N GLN A 4 16.57 9.83 -20.93
CA GLN A 4 16.28 9.67 -19.51
C GLN A 4 15.84 8.23 -19.32
N THR A 5 16.68 7.42 -18.68
CA THR A 5 16.36 6.04 -18.37
C THR A 5 15.39 6.10 -17.20
N TRP A 6 14.12 5.80 -17.46
CA TRP A 6 13.13 5.62 -16.40
C TRP A 6 13.61 4.50 -15.47
N ARG A 7 13.57 4.71 -14.16
CA ARG A 7 14.07 3.77 -13.15
C ARG A 7 13.23 3.85 -11.89
N ILE A 8 13.20 2.74 -11.15
CA ILE A 8 12.65 2.65 -9.81
C ILE A 8 13.83 2.68 -8.83
N TYR A 9 13.77 3.63 -7.91
CA TYR A 9 14.76 3.81 -6.87
C TYR A 9 14.26 3.17 -5.58
N LEU A 10 15.13 2.41 -4.91
CA LEU A 10 14.83 1.80 -3.62
C LEU A 10 15.45 2.59 -2.47
N GLY A 11 14.76 2.60 -1.34
CA GLY A 11 15.35 2.94 -0.05
C GLY A 11 16.38 1.89 0.40
N LYS A 12 17.02 2.16 1.53
CA LYS A 12 18.05 1.27 2.08
C LYS A 12 17.45 -0.09 2.45
N ILE A 13 17.94 -1.16 1.82
CA ILE A 13 17.59 -2.54 2.18
C ILE A 13 18.38 -2.93 3.45
N PRO A 14 17.74 -3.47 4.49
CA PRO A 14 18.44 -3.91 5.70
C PRO A 14 19.38 -5.09 5.40
N TYR A 15 20.52 -5.15 6.09
CA TYR A 15 21.55 -6.20 5.92
C TYR A 15 21.05 -7.62 6.32
N LYS A 16 19.96 -7.73 7.07
CA LYS A 16 19.34 -9.00 7.45
C LYS A 16 18.01 -9.18 6.72
N GLU A 17 17.93 -10.18 5.87
CA GLU A 17 16.71 -10.54 5.11
C GLU A 17 15.62 -11.21 5.95
N LYS A 18 16.03 -11.71 7.13
CA LYS A 18 15.14 -12.33 8.13
C LYS A 18 14.67 -11.26 9.11
N GLY A 19 13.35 -11.08 9.19
CA GLY A 19 12.72 -10.13 10.10
C GLY A 19 11.56 -9.35 9.48
N ASN A 20 10.93 -8.52 10.30
CA ASN A 20 9.93 -7.56 9.84
C ASN A 20 10.66 -6.38 9.21
N PHE A 21 10.53 -6.17 7.91
CA PHE A 21 11.08 -4.98 7.27
C PHE A 21 10.24 -4.55 6.07
N TRP A 22 10.29 -3.25 5.80
CA TRP A 22 9.67 -2.61 4.65
C TRP A 22 10.68 -1.67 4.02
N VAL A 23 10.89 -1.81 2.71
CA VAL A 23 11.73 -0.93 1.91
C VAL A 23 10.84 -0.17 0.95
N SER A 24 10.85 1.16 1.02
CA SER A 24 10.14 2.01 0.07
C SER A 24 10.84 2.02 -1.29
N PHE A 25 10.06 2.15 -2.36
CA PHE A 25 10.56 2.40 -3.70
C PHE A 25 9.74 3.47 -4.41
N GLU A 26 10.33 4.16 -5.39
CA GLU A 26 9.66 5.20 -6.19
C GLU A 26 10.39 5.46 -7.51
N SER A 27 9.68 5.87 -8.56
CA SER A 27 10.29 6.34 -9.82
C SER A 27 10.90 7.75 -9.75
N ASP A 28 10.88 8.39 -8.57
CA ASP A 28 11.64 9.59 -8.23
C ASP A 28 12.76 9.24 -7.25
N PRO A 29 14.03 9.62 -7.52
CA PRO A 29 15.18 9.25 -6.69
C PRO A 29 15.13 9.80 -5.26
N GLY A 30 14.34 10.83 -4.99
CA GLY A 30 14.16 11.43 -3.67
C GLY A 30 13.13 10.73 -2.78
N LEU A 31 12.40 9.74 -3.31
CA LEU A 31 11.23 9.11 -2.67
C LEU A 31 10.21 10.18 -2.19
N LYS A 32 9.99 11.21 -3.03
CA LYS A 32 9.28 12.43 -2.62
C LYS A 32 7.81 12.16 -2.32
N THR A 33 7.11 11.43 -3.19
CA THR A 33 5.70 11.08 -3.00
C THR A 33 5.53 10.24 -1.76
N THR A 34 6.41 9.26 -1.55
CA THR A 34 6.34 8.38 -0.38
C THR A 34 6.42 9.17 0.93
N LYS A 35 7.33 10.15 1.02
CA LYS A 35 7.46 11.00 2.21
C LYS A 35 6.30 11.98 2.35
N ALA A 36 5.90 12.62 1.25
CA ALA A 36 4.81 13.58 1.25
C ALA A 36 3.48 12.95 1.67
N ASN A 37 3.19 11.72 1.21
CA ASN A 37 1.91 11.06 1.46
C ASN A 37 1.68 10.70 2.93
N ILE A 38 2.72 10.50 3.74
CA ILE A 38 2.56 10.19 5.17
C ILE A 38 1.80 11.32 5.88
N TYR A 39 2.29 12.55 5.75
CA TYR A 39 1.70 13.72 6.43
C TYR A 39 0.63 14.42 5.58
N GLY A 40 0.73 14.36 4.25
CA GLY A 40 -0.20 15.02 3.34
C GLY A 40 -1.47 14.24 3.04
N ARG A 41 -1.48 12.92 3.25
CA ARG A 41 -2.65 12.07 2.95
C ARG A 41 -2.99 11.10 4.07
N CYS A 42 -2.06 10.24 4.48
CA CYS A 42 -2.33 9.16 5.42
C CYS A 42 -2.74 9.67 6.80
N LEU A 43 -1.98 10.61 7.38
CA LEU A 43 -2.30 11.20 8.68
C LEU A 43 -3.67 11.92 8.66
N PRO A 44 -3.98 12.80 7.69
CA PRO A 44 -5.32 13.38 7.55
C PRO A 44 -6.46 12.35 7.44
N CYS A 45 -6.26 11.25 6.69
CA CYS A 45 -7.27 10.17 6.60
C CYS A 45 -7.54 9.52 7.96
N ILE A 46 -6.49 9.22 8.71
CA ILE A 46 -6.58 8.58 10.03
C ILE A 46 -7.25 9.52 11.03
N GLN A 47 -6.87 10.80 11.03
CA GLN A 47 -7.50 11.84 11.86
C GLN A 47 -8.98 12.02 11.51
N ASN A 48 -9.33 12.05 10.22
CA ASN A 48 -10.72 12.14 9.77
C ASN A 48 -11.56 10.93 10.24
N LEU A 49 -11.01 9.71 10.15
CA LEU A 49 -11.68 8.52 10.69
C LEU A 49 -11.86 8.64 12.21
N TYR A 50 -10.82 9.02 12.94
CA TYR A 50 -10.87 9.19 14.39
C TYR A 50 -11.96 10.18 14.83
N THR A 51 -12.03 11.34 14.19
CA THR A 51 -13.04 12.36 14.47
C THR A 51 -14.45 11.84 14.22
N GLN A 52 -14.70 11.22 13.07
CA GLN A 52 -16.03 10.68 12.74
C GLN A 52 -16.49 9.58 13.70
N LEU A 53 -15.57 8.71 14.15
CA LEU A 53 -15.89 7.69 15.15
C LEU A 53 -16.14 8.29 16.53
N LYS A 54 -15.42 9.35 16.91
CA LYS A 54 -15.65 10.08 18.17
C LYS A 54 -16.98 10.83 18.20
N GLU A 55 -17.45 11.27 17.04
CA GLU A 55 -18.76 11.90 16.87
C GLU A 55 -19.91 10.89 16.80
N GLU A 56 -19.63 9.60 17.01
CA GLU A 56 -20.61 8.51 17.02
C GLU A 56 -21.45 8.44 15.73
N ARG A 57 -20.83 8.78 14.58
CA ARG A 57 -21.51 8.72 13.28
C ARG A 57 -21.87 7.28 12.93
N ASN A 58 -23.03 7.10 12.30
CA ASN A 58 -23.48 5.81 11.78
C ASN A 58 -22.88 5.48 10.40
N GLU A 59 -22.26 6.45 9.74
CA GLU A 59 -21.59 6.32 8.46
C GLU A 59 -20.25 7.04 8.47
N ILE A 60 -19.32 6.56 7.63
CA ILE A 60 -17.99 7.11 7.48
C ILE A 60 -17.84 7.68 6.07
N ALA A 61 -17.54 8.97 6.00
CA ALA A 61 -17.04 9.64 4.82
C ALA A 61 -15.57 9.23 4.61
N LEU A 62 -15.33 8.37 3.63
CA LEU A 62 -14.01 7.80 3.35
C LEU A 62 -13.03 8.81 2.73
N GLY A 63 -13.54 9.82 2.02
CA GLY A 63 -12.72 10.86 1.38
C GLY A 63 -11.64 10.26 0.47
N THR A 64 -10.40 10.69 0.62
CA THR A 64 -9.26 10.19 -0.17
C THR A 64 -8.92 8.73 0.11
N ALA A 65 -9.30 8.17 1.28
CA ALA A 65 -9.10 6.74 1.56
C ALA A 65 -9.93 5.85 0.60
N TYR A 66 -11.05 6.36 0.09
CA TYR A 66 -11.85 5.68 -0.94
C TYR A 66 -11.15 5.60 -2.30
N ASN A 67 -10.08 6.33 -2.55
CA ASN A 67 -9.34 6.25 -3.82
C ASN A 67 -7.92 5.71 -3.63
N CYS A 68 -7.55 5.34 -2.42
CA CYS A 68 -6.22 4.82 -2.11
C CYS A 68 -6.20 3.30 -2.28
N TRP A 69 -5.38 2.82 -3.20
CA TRP A 69 -5.30 1.41 -3.59
C TRP A 69 -3.92 0.83 -3.29
N LYS A 70 -3.90 -0.48 -3.05
CA LYS A 70 -2.70 -1.31 -3.03
C LYS A 70 -2.83 -2.38 -4.10
N VAL A 71 -1.87 -2.42 -5.00
CA VAL A 71 -1.69 -3.52 -5.95
C VAL A 71 -0.48 -4.33 -5.47
N THR A 72 -0.71 -5.57 -5.06
CA THR A 72 0.26 -6.37 -4.32
C THR A 72 0.61 -7.63 -5.09
N ALA A 73 1.89 -7.82 -5.39
CA ALA A 73 2.43 -9.08 -5.89
C ALA A 73 3.02 -9.88 -4.74
N VAL A 74 2.63 -11.15 -4.62
CA VAL A 74 3.18 -12.09 -3.62
C VAL A 74 4.29 -12.93 -4.24
N LEU A 75 5.44 -12.97 -3.57
CA LEU A 75 6.69 -13.58 -4.02
C LEU A 75 7.33 -14.39 -2.88
N HIS A 76 8.39 -15.14 -3.17
CA HIS A 76 9.05 -16.03 -2.21
C HIS A 76 10.29 -15.42 -1.56
N SER A 77 10.96 -14.49 -2.24
CA SER A 77 12.21 -13.90 -1.75
C SER A 77 12.37 -12.41 -2.07
N ILE A 78 13.42 -11.79 -1.51
CA ILE A 78 13.76 -10.39 -1.80
C ILE A 78 14.31 -10.28 -3.22
N GLU A 79 15.11 -11.26 -3.66
CA GLU A 79 15.64 -11.31 -5.02
C GLU A 79 14.51 -11.33 -6.05
N GLU A 80 13.45 -12.09 -5.81
CA GLU A 80 12.26 -12.05 -6.65
C GLU A 80 11.59 -10.67 -6.62
N CYS A 81 11.47 -10.02 -5.46
CA CYS A 81 10.94 -8.64 -5.37
C CYS A 81 11.75 -7.66 -6.22
N LEU A 82 13.08 -7.72 -6.13
CA LEU A 82 13.98 -6.86 -6.89
C LEU A 82 13.93 -7.18 -8.39
N SER A 83 13.84 -8.47 -8.74
CA SER A 83 13.72 -8.93 -10.13
C SER A 83 12.41 -8.46 -10.75
N LEU A 84 11.31 -8.47 -9.99
CA LEU A 84 10.02 -7.93 -10.43
C LEU A 84 10.08 -6.43 -10.72
N LEU A 85 10.70 -5.64 -9.83
CA LEU A 85 10.88 -4.20 -10.08
C LEU A 85 11.75 -3.94 -11.31
N ASN A 86 12.80 -4.74 -11.51
CA ASN A 86 13.66 -4.64 -12.70
C ASN A 86 12.92 -5.04 -13.99
N GLU A 87 12.09 -6.08 -13.97
CA GLU A 87 11.26 -6.44 -15.12
C GLU A 87 10.20 -5.37 -15.41
N PHE A 88 9.64 -4.75 -14.38
CA PHE A 88 8.74 -3.60 -14.52
C PHE A 88 9.46 -2.44 -15.24
N GLU A 89 10.67 -2.08 -14.83
CA GLU A 89 11.49 -1.05 -15.50
C GLU A 89 11.74 -1.35 -16.97
N LYS A 90 11.99 -2.61 -17.33
CA LYS A 90 12.29 -2.98 -18.72
C LYS A 90 11.06 -2.98 -19.60
N ARG A 91 9.95 -3.55 -19.10
CA ARG A 91 8.75 -3.83 -19.90
C ARG A 91 7.78 -2.66 -19.90
N VAL A 92 7.72 -1.90 -18.81
CA VAL A 92 6.75 -0.82 -18.60
C VAL A 92 7.43 0.45 -18.05
N PRO A 93 8.37 1.07 -18.80
CA PRO A 93 9.14 2.25 -18.36
C PRO A 93 8.33 3.55 -18.44
N THR A 94 7.16 3.60 -17.81
CA THR A 94 6.24 4.74 -17.91
C THR A 94 5.43 4.99 -16.64
N GLY A 95 4.94 6.22 -16.53
CA GLY A 95 4.17 6.70 -15.39
C GLY A 95 5.03 6.94 -14.15
N HIS A 96 4.38 7.39 -13.09
CA HIS A 96 4.98 7.45 -11.76
C HIS A 96 4.53 6.23 -10.96
N VAL A 97 5.46 5.55 -10.30
CA VAL A 97 5.17 4.42 -9.42
C VAL A 97 5.85 4.64 -8.07
N HIS A 98 5.17 4.22 -7.00
CA HIS A 98 5.75 4.22 -5.67
C HIS A 98 5.11 3.13 -4.82
N GLY A 99 5.83 2.69 -3.80
CA GLY A 99 5.41 1.50 -3.08
C GLY A 99 6.35 1.07 -1.98
N LYS A 100 6.14 -0.15 -1.51
CA LYS A 100 7.00 -0.83 -0.53
C LYS A 100 7.15 -2.29 -0.88
N LEU A 101 8.31 -2.86 -0.59
CA LEU A 101 8.52 -4.30 -0.59
C LEU A 101 8.94 -4.78 0.80
N GLY A 102 8.64 -6.04 1.10
CA GLY A 102 9.09 -6.68 2.34
C GLY A 102 8.03 -7.59 2.96
N SER A 103 8.01 -7.64 4.29
CA SER A 103 7.04 -8.41 5.06
C SER A 103 6.84 -7.83 6.46
N SER A 104 5.62 -7.89 6.96
CA SER A 104 5.27 -7.57 8.35
C SER A 104 5.41 -8.75 9.32
N ARG A 105 5.72 -9.96 8.82
CA ARG A 105 5.81 -11.19 9.62
C ARG A 105 7.24 -11.73 9.62
N LYS A 106 7.78 -11.94 10.83
CA LYS A 106 9.21 -12.22 11.07
C LYS A 106 9.66 -13.51 10.37
N ASP A 107 8.78 -14.49 10.36
CA ASP A 107 9.02 -15.84 9.83
C ASP A 107 8.19 -16.11 8.57
N SER A 108 7.80 -15.05 7.84
CA SER A 108 7.07 -15.19 6.59
C SER A 108 7.89 -15.96 5.57
N LYS A 109 7.30 -17.01 4.99
CA LYS A 109 7.85 -17.72 3.82
C LYS A 109 7.68 -16.92 2.53
N THR A 110 6.86 -15.88 2.54
CA THR A 110 6.62 -15.00 1.40
C THR A 110 7.11 -13.58 1.66
N ARG A 111 7.37 -12.87 0.58
CA ARG A 111 7.60 -11.43 0.51
C ARG A 111 6.55 -10.82 -0.42
N VAL A 112 6.37 -9.52 -0.33
CA VAL A 112 5.43 -8.81 -1.20
C VAL A 112 6.06 -7.57 -1.78
N VAL A 113 5.64 -7.21 -3.00
CA VAL A 113 5.83 -5.89 -3.58
C VAL A 113 4.45 -5.23 -3.64
N VAL A 114 4.30 -4.10 -2.97
CA VAL A 114 3.06 -3.34 -2.87
C VAL A 114 3.24 -2.01 -3.58
N PHE A 115 2.51 -1.81 -4.68
CA PHE A 115 2.38 -0.52 -5.34
C PHE A 115 1.19 0.23 -4.74
N HIS A 116 1.38 1.52 -4.51
CA HIS A 116 0.31 2.43 -4.09
C HIS A 116 -0.18 3.23 -5.30
N THR A 117 -1.49 3.28 -5.48
CA THR A 117 -2.11 4.10 -6.52
C THR A 117 -3.30 4.87 -5.98
N GLU A 118 -3.68 5.94 -6.69
CA GLU A 118 -4.66 6.93 -6.21
C GLU A 118 -5.87 7.07 -7.14
N SER A 119 -5.91 6.27 -8.21
CA SER A 119 -7.01 6.18 -9.15
C SER A 119 -7.20 4.74 -9.61
N GLU A 120 -8.39 4.42 -10.12
CA GLU A 120 -8.69 3.11 -10.70
C GLU A 120 -7.89 2.87 -11.99
N SER A 121 -7.69 3.91 -12.81
CA SER A 121 -6.89 3.82 -14.03
C SER A 121 -5.43 3.44 -13.73
N GLU A 122 -4.80 4.07 -12.72
CA GLU A 122 -3.43 3.74 -12.32
C GLU A 122 -3.35 2.38 -11.63
N ARG A 123 -4.36 2.02 -10.82
CA ARG A 123 -4.49 0.68 -10.23
C ARG A 123 -4.49 -0.39 -11.31
N ASP A 124 -5.30 -0.21 -12.35
CA ASP A 124 -5.46 -1.19 -13.42
C ASP A 124 -4.22 -1.26 -14.30
N ARG A 125 -3.63 -0.11 -14.66
CA ARG A 125 -2.34 -0.04 -15.36
C ARG A 125 -1.24 -0.79 -14.61
N VAL A 126 -1.13 -0.57 -13.30
CA VAL A 126 -0.11 -1.23 -12.47
C VAL A 126 -0.40 -2.73 -12.35
N ARG A 127 -1.66 -3.14 -12.20
CA ARG A 127 -2.04 -4.56 -12.19
C ARG A 127 -1.61 -5.25 -13.47
N GLU A 128 -1.98 -4.71 -14.62
CA GLU A 128 -1.64 -5.27 -15.93
C GLU A 128 -0.12 -5.36 -16.11
N ALA A 129 0.61 -4.32 -15.70
CA ALA A 129 2.07 -4.33 -15.73
C ALA A 129 2.67 -5.46 -14.88
N LEU A 130 2.11 -5.71 -13.68
CA LEU A 130 2.56 -6.81 -12.82
C LEU A 130 2.21 -8.18 -13.40
N GLU A 131 1.01 -8.34 -13.96
CA GLU A 131 0.59 -9.57 -14.64
C GLU A 131 1.53 -9.91 -15.82
N ILE A 132 2.03 -8.91 -16.55
CA ILE A 132 3.02 -9.09 -17.63
C ILE A 132 4.42 -9.44 -17.11
N CYS A 133 4.83 -8.90 -15.96
CA CYS A 133 6.19 -9.06 -15.43
C CYS A 133 6.37 -10.35 -14.61
N LEU A 134 5.35 -10.79 -13.88
CA LEU A 134 5.42 -11.92 -12.96
C LEU A 134 5.92 -13.23 -13.58
N PRO A 135 5.48 -13.64 -14.79
CA PRO A 135 5.94 -14.87 -15.42
C PRO A 135 7.45 -14.90 -15.72
N ALA A 136 8.12 -13.75 -15.74
CA ALA A 136 9.56 -13.66 -15.96
C ALA A 136 10.39 -13.77 -14.67
N VAL A 137 9.72 -13.77 -13.51
CA VAL A 137 10.36 -13.68 -12.19
C VAL A 137 10.17 -14.95 -11.38
N THR A 138 9.00 -15.58 -11.49
CA THR A 138 8.68 -16.78 -10.72
C THR A 138 7.93 -17.79 -11.59
N ASP A 139 8.31 -19.06 -11.45
CA ASP A 139 7.65 -20.19 -12.13
C ASP A 139 6.32 -20.57 -11.45
N SER A 140 6.10 -20.11 -10.21
CA SER A 140 4.82 -20.24 -9.54
C SER A 140 3.81 -19.25 -10.12
N ALA A 141 2.51 -19.58 -10.07
CA ALA A 141 1.46 -18.63 -10.41
C ALA A 141 1.45 -17.49 -9.38
N GLY A 142 2.37 -16.52 -9.54
CA GLY A 142 2.45 -15.34 -8.72
C GLY A 142 1.11 -14.62 -8.75
N GLU A 143 0.59 -14.26 -7.58
CA GLU A 143 -0.73 -13.66 -7.46
C GLU A 143 -0.61 -12.14 -7.34
N VAL A 144 -1.30 -11.42 -8.23
CA VAL A 144 -1.55 -9.98 -8.08
C VAL A 144 -2.88 -9.78 -7.38
N THR A 145 -2.85 -9.15 -6.20
CA THR A 145 -4.04 -8.83 -5.42
C THR A 145 -4.26 -7.33 -5.33
N ILE A 146 -5.52 -6.92 -5.39
CA ILE A 146 -5.94 -5.54 -5.18
C ILE A 146 -6.64 -5.42 -3.84
N SER A 147 -6.35 -4.34 -3.12
CA SER A 147 -7.08 -3.96 -1.91
C SER A 147 -7.14 -2.44 -1.73
N ARG A 148 -8.03 -1.96 -0.85
CA ARG A 148 -7.96 -0.59 -0.35
C ARG A 148 -6.74 -0.44 0.53
N ALA A 149 -5.97 0.63 0.33
CA ALA A 149 -4.71 0.83 1.03
C ALA A 149 -4.89 0.90 2.55
N CYS A 150 -5.98 1.51 2.99
CA CYS A 150 -6.32 1.64 4.40
C CYS A 150 -7.24 0.53 4.92
N ALA A 151 -7.50 -0.55 4.16
CA ALA A 151 -8.38 -1.66 4.55
C ALA A 151 -8.21 -2.08 6.02
N VAL A 152 -6.96 -2.28 6.45
CA VAL A 152 -6.59 -2.66 7.82
C VAL A 152 -7.15 -1.77 8.94
N LEU A 153 -7.47 -0.50 8.66
CA LEU A 153 -8.02 0.43 9.66
C LEU A 153 -9.55 0.44 9.68
N TYR A 154 -10.19 0.18 8.54
CA TYR A 154 -11.63 0.36 8.34
C TYR A 154 -12.39 -0.98 8.25
N ASP A 155 -11.75 -2.08 7.83
CA ASP A 155 -12.41 -3.38 7.61
C ASP A 155 -13.13 -3.87 8.88
N ASP A 156 -12.55 -3.65 10.07
CA ASP A 156 -13.12 -4.08 11.35
C ASP A 156 -14.47 -3.39 11.66
N ILE A 157 -14.75 -2.22 11.08
CA ILE A 157 -15.99 -1.45 11.32
C ILE A 157 -16.90 -1.40 10.09
N LEU A 158 -16.34 -1.41 8.87
CA LEU A 158 -17.08 -1.28 7.61
C LEU A 158 -17.28 -2.62 6.87
N GLY A 159 -16.58 -3.68 7.29
CA GLY A 159 -16.56 -4.96 6.61
C GLY A 159 -15.79 -4.92 5.28
N ASN A 160 -16.05 -5.90 4.41
CA ASN A 160 -15.32 -6.09 3.15
C ASN A 160 -15.33 -4.83 2.26
N TRP A 161 -14.13 -4.33 1.95
CA TRP A 161 -13.91 -3.12 1.16
C TRP A 161 -14.54 -3.09 -0.23
N ARG A 162 -14.83 -4.27 -0.81
CA ARG A 162 -15.50 -4.37 -2.12
C ARG A 162 -16.92 -3.80 -2.11
N HIS A 163 -17.52 -3.63 -0.93
CA HIS A 163 -18.86 -3.08 -0.76
C HIS A 163 -18.84 -1.65 -0.20
N TRP A 164 -17.67 -1.01 -0.15
CA TRP A 164 -17.59 0.37 0.31
C TRP A 164 -18.03 1.35 -0.76
N HIS A 165 -18.54 2.48 -0.29
CA HIS A 165 -18.91 3.65 -1.09
C HIS A 165 -18.26 4.90 -0.46
N PRO A 166 -18.20 6.05 -1.16
CA PRO A 166 -17.63 7.27 -0.59
C PRO A 166 -18.19 7.63 0.80
N GLN A 167 -19.48 7.36 1.02
CA GLN A 167 -20.12 7.29 2.34
C GLN A 167 -20.44 5.81 2.62
N THR A 168 -19.85 5.23 3.67
CA THR A 168 -20.04 3.80 3.99
C THR A 168 -20.64 3.65 5.38
N PRO A 169 -21.78 2.94 5.54
CA PRO A 169 -22.35 2.64 6.85
C PRO A 169 -21.40 1.80 7.72
N ILE A 170 -21.40 2.08 9.02
CA ILE A 170 -20.75 1.20 10.00
C ILE A 170 -21.57 -0.09 10.11
N LYS A 171 -20.93 -1.23 9.82
CA LYS A 171 -21.54 -2.56 9.90
C LYS A 171 -21.29 -3.25 11.24
N HIS A 172 -20.19 -2.90 11.89
CA HIS A 172 -19.72 -3.49 13.13
C HIS A 172 -19.50 -2.41 14.19
N PRO A 173 -20.57 -1.76 14.69
CA PRO A 173 -20.47 -0.71 15.70
C PRO A 173 -19.80 -1.19 17.00
N GLU A 174 -19.91 -2.49 17.32
CA GLU A 174 -19.26 -3.14 18.46
C GLU A 174 -17.73 -3.02 18.44
N ASN A 175 -17.12 -2.85 17.26
CA ASN A 175 -15.68 -2.77 17.09
C ASN A 175 -15.13 -1.33 17.19
N VAL A 176 -16.00 -0.31 17.23
CA VAL A 176 -15.60 1.11 17.18
C VAL A 176 -14.62 1.48 18.29
N VAL A 177 -14.87 1.01 19.53
CA VAL A 177 -14.00 1.30 20.68
C VAL A 177 -12.59 0.75 20.46
N SER A 178 -12.47 -0.50 19.99
CA SER A 178 -11.18 -1.13 19.70
C SER A 178 -10.43 -0.40 18.58
N VAL A 179 -11.14 -0.01 17.52
CA VAL A 179 -10.56 0.75 16.41
C VAL A 179 -10.08 2.14 16.86
N LEU A 180 -10.86 2.85 17.67
CA LEU A 180 -10.46 4.14 18.25
C LEU A 180 -9.16 4.02 19.05
N GLU A 181 -9.03 3.01 19.91
CA GLU A 181 -7.82 2.80 20.70
C GLU A 181 -6.60 2.46 19.82
N ARG A 182 -6.79 1.67 18.76
CA ARG A 182 -5.73 1.39 17.77
C ARG A 182 -5.29 2.66 17.03
N ILE A 183 -6.25 3.51 16.63
CA ILE A 183 -5.95 4.78 15.96
C ILE A 183 -5.21 5.72 16.91
N LYS A 184 -5.66 5.88 18.16
CA LYS A 184 -4.95 6.68 19.18
C LYS A 184 -3.50 6.24 19.32
N LYS A 185 -3.24 4.93 19.52
CA LYS A 185 -1.87 4.41 19.62
C LYS A 185 -1.04 4.77 18.39
N THR A 186 -1.62 4.68 17.19
CA THR A 186 -0.94 5.03 15.94
C THR A 186 -0.59 6.52 15.87
N LEU A 187 -1.52 7.40 16.24
CA LEU A 187 -1.34 8.86 16.21
C LEU A 187 -0.36 9.35 17.29
N TYR A 188 -0.49 8.88 18.53
CA TYR A 188 0.36 9.30 19.64
C TYR A 188 1.78 8.70 19.58
N MET A 189 1.97 7.55 18.94
CA MET A 189 3.32 7.05 18.62
C MET A 189 4.02 7.84 17.53
N SER A 190 3.29 8.62 16.70
CA SER A 190 3.88 9.50 15.69
C SER A 190 4.19 10.92 16.19
N GLU A 191 3.78 11.26 17.41
CA GLU A 191 4.10 12.53 18.09
C GLU A 191 5.28 12.41 19.07
N MET A 192 5.83 11.21 19.26
CA MET A 192 7.06 10.94 20.03
C MET A 192 8.23 10.63 19.10
#